data_AF-A0A660ZGM2-F1
#
_entry.id   AF-A0A660ZGM2-F1
#
_cell.length_a   1.000
_cell.length_b   1.000
_cell.length_c   1.000
_cell.angle_alpha   90.00
_cell.angle_beta   90.00
_cell.angle_gamma   90.00
#
_symmetry.space_group_name_H-M   'P 1'
#
loop_
_entity.id
_entity.type
_entity.pdbx_description
1 polymer ?
#
loop_
_entity_poly.entity_id
_entity_poly.type
_entity_poly.pdbx_seq_one_letter_code
_entity_poly.pdbx_strand_id
1 'polypeptide(L)'
;VLQSDVEFLPDYLVLSNGIVPDVETNEKLAKLFKVPLNEDGFFLEAHAKLRPVDFATEGVFLAGLAHSPKFIDEAIAQARAAAGRAATILAREYLTTSGITARVNEMLCISCGLCVQVCPYSAVSLVEKKVMGHVKLVAEVNPVLCKGCGACTATCRPNAIDLAGFTNAEILNAEYGLIAERRKVSSLDEAKSLLKMAA
;
A
#
# COMPACT_ATOMS: atom_id res chain seq x y z
N VAL A 1 -17.95 35.48 43.16
CA VAL A 1 -16.55 35.65 42.68
C VAL A 1 -16.23 34.68 41.54
N LEU A 2 -16.85 33.49 41.47
CA LEU A 2 -17.00 32.79 40.19
C LEU A 2 -18.07 33.51 39.35
N GLN A 3 -17.88 33.56 38.03
CA GLN A 3 -18.75 34.23 37.02
C GLN A 3 -18.83 35.77 37.08
N SER A 4 -17.93 36.43 37.80
CA SER A 4 -17.74 37.88 37.62
C SER A 4 -16.74 38.12 36.49
N ASP A 5 -17.05 39.07 35.61
CA ASP A 5 -16.07 39.55 34.63
C ASP A 5 -14.88 40.16 35.36
N VAL A 6 -13.68 39.83 34.89
CA VAL A 6 -12.42 40.31 35.46
C VAL A 6 -11.63 41.00 34.38
N GLU A 7 -11.30 42.27 34.62
CA GLU A 7 -10.42 43.05 33.74
C GLU A 7 -9.02 43.12 34.33
N PHE A 8 -8.02 42.88 33.49
CA PHE A 8 -6.60 42.99 33.84
C PHE A 8 -5.89 43.92 32.84
N LEU A 9 -4.91 44.67 33.33
CA LEU A 9 -4.02 45.52 32.50
C LEU A 9 -2.57 45.01 32.63
N PRO A 10 -2.20 43.91 31.94
CA PRO A 10 -0.86 43.36 32.02
C PRO A 10 0.14 44.15 31.15
N ASP A 11 1.41 44.15 31.55
CA ASP A 11 2.50 44.67 30.70
C ASP A 11 2.77 43.78 29.48
N TYR A 12 2.55 42.46 29.64
CA TYR A 12 2.72 41.47 28.58
C TYR A 12 1.57 40.46 28.56
N LEU A 13 1.11 40.15 27.34
CA LEU A 13 0.21 39.03 27.07
C LEU A 13 1.00 37.98 26.28
N VAL A 14 1.32 36.85 26.92
CA VAL A 14 2.01 35.73 26.28
C VAL A 14 0.99 34.66 25.90
N LEU A 15 0.86 34.41 24.60
CA LEU A 15 -0.04 33.38 24.08
C LEU A 15 0.68 32.03 24.02
N SER A 16 0.14 31.04 24.72
CA SER A 16 0.60 29.64 24.59
C SER A 16 -0.08 29.00 23.38
N ASN A 17 0.50 29.19 22.20
CA ASN A 17 -0.05 28.67 20.96
C ASN A 17 0.08 27.14 20.85
N GLY A 18 -0.89 26.52 20.16
CA GLY A 18 -0.82 25.12 19.79
C GLY A 18 0.20 24.86 18.67
N ILE A 19 0.62 23.60 18.54
CA ILE A 19 1.44 23.13 17.43
C ILE A 19 0.53 22.65 16.31
N VAL A 20 0.77 23.13 15.10
CA VAL A 20 0.06 22.71 13.88
C VAL A 20 1.07 22.20 12.84
N PRO A 21 0.70 21.24 11.98
CA PRO A 21 1.60 20.77 10.94
C PRO A 21 1.65 21.74 9.78
N ASP A 22 2.75 21.71 9.03
CA ASP A 22 2.81 22.30 7.69
C ASP A 22 2.08 21.38 6.71
N VAL A 23 0.79 21.65 6.50
CA VAL A 23 -0.09 20.81 5.68
C VAL A 23 0.41 20.68 4.24
N GLU A 24 0.83 21.78 3.62
CA GLU A 24 1.26 21.77 2.21
C GLU A 24 2.53 20.93 2.02
N THR A 25 3.51 21.09 2.92
CA THR A 25 4.74 20.31 2.87
C THR A 25 4.47 18.85 3.22
N ASN A 26 3.66 18.58 4.24
CA ASN A 26 3.32 17.21 4.65
C ASN A 26 2.58 16.46 3.53
N GLU A 27 1.66 17.10 2.80
CA GLU A 27 0.99 16.47 1.65
C GLU A 27 1.96 16.07 0.53
N LYS A 28 2.95 16.92 0.23
CA LYS A 28 3.98 16.62 -0.77
C LYS A 28 4.84 15.43 -0.33
N LEU A 29 5.27 15.42 0.93
CA LEU A 29 6.06 14.33 1.49
C LEU A 29 5.25 13.03 1.61
N ALA A 30 3.98 13.11 2.00
CA ALA A 30 3.06 11.98 2.05
C ALA A 30 2.92 11.30 0.69
N LYS A 31 2.77 12.07 -0.39
CA LYS A 31 2.73 11.55 -1.77
C LYS A 31 4.07 10.94 -2.19
N LEU A 32 5.19 11.59 -1.85
CA LEU A 32 6.53 11.12 -2.19
C LEU A 32 6.86 9.77 -1.52
N PHE A 33 6.64 9.68 -0.21
CA PHE A 33 6.93 8.47 0.58
C PHE A 33 5.77 7.46 0.58
N LYS A 34 4.63 7.82 -0.02
CA LYS A 34 3.40 7.01 -0.04
C LYS A 34 2.95 6.62 1.37
N VAL A 35 2.86 7.61 2.25
CA VAL A 35 2.44 7.44 3.65
C VAL A 35 1.19 8.26 3.94
N PRO A 36 0.29 7.79 4.82
CA PRO A 36 -0.95 8.49 5.12
C PRO A 36 -0.75 9.70 6.05
N LEU A 37 -1.67 10.65 5.96
CA LEU A 37 -1.86 11.72 6.95
C LEU A 37 -3.17 11.48 7.71
N ASN A 38 -3.27 12.02 8.92
CA ASN A 38 -4.52 12.07 9.68
C ASN A 38 -5.34 13.32 9.29
N GLU A 39 -6.53 13.48 9.90
CA GLU A 39 -7.44 14.59 9.63
C GLU A 39 -6.85 15.97 9.97
N ASP A 40 -5.90 16.01 10.90
CA ASP A 40 -5.20 17.23 11.33
C ASP A 40 -3.99 17.58 10.44
N GLY A 41 -3.63 16.72 9.47
CA GLY A 41 -2.49 16.92 8.57
C GLY A 41 -1.13 16.46 9.10
N PHE A 42 -1.10 15.72 10.22
CA PHE A 42 0.09 15.02 10.71
C PHE A 42 0.23 13.63 10.06
N PHE A 43 1.42 13.05 10.12
CA PHE A 43 1.66 11.71 9.62
C PHE A 43 1.02 10.64 10.51
N LEU A 44 0.30 9.72 9.89
CA LEU A 44 -0.43 8.65 10.58
C LEU A 44 0.41 7.38 10.68
N GLU A 45 0.59 6.88 11.90
CA GLU A 45 1.29 5.62 12.17
C GLU A 45 0.51 4.39 11.67
N ALA A 46 1.19 3.25 11.57
CA ALA A 46 0.59 1.99 11.15
C ALA A 46 -0.44 1.47 12.16
N HIS A 47 -0.14 1.57 13.46
CA HIS A 47 -1.05 1.17 14.53
C HIS A 47 -0.61 1.75 15.88
N ALA A 48 -1.50 2.50 16.55
CA ALA A 48 -1.21 3.25 17.77
C ALA A 48 -0.47 2.48 18.89
N LYS A 49 -0.75 1.18 19.06
CA LYS A 49 -0.12 0.33 20.09
C LYS A 49 1.03 -0.55 19.60
N LEU A 50 0.79 -1.36 18.57
CA LEU A 50 1.74 -2.38 18.12
C LEU A 50 2.88 -1.81 17.28
N ARG A 51 2.61 -0.73 16.54
CA ARG A 51 3.52 -0.16 15.54
C ARG A 51 3.47 1.37 15.56
N PRO A 52 3.77 2.01 16.70
CA PRO A 52 3.54 3.44 16.91
C PRO A 52 4.52 4.36 16.16
N VAL A 53 5.61 3.81 15.63
CA VAL A 53 6.66 4.56 14.91
C VAL A 53 6.86 4.04 13.48
N ASP A 54 6.03 3.11 13.04
CA ASP A 54 6.06 2.60 11.67
C ASP A 54 5.00 3.27 10.83
N PHE A 55 5.23 3.31 9.52
CA PHE A 55 4.14 3.43 8.56
C PHE A 55 3.66 2.06 8.07
N ALA A 56 2.49 2.04 7.43
CA ALA A 56 2.04 0.87 6.67
C ALA A 56 3.02 0.52 5.54
N THR A 57 3.63 1.55 4.94
CA THR A 57 4.74 1.43 4.00
C THR A 57 6.00 0.97 4.73
N GLU A 58 6.48 -0.23 4.38
CA GLU A 58 7.67 -0.83 4.98
C GLU A 58 8.93 0.01 4.73
N GLY A 59 9.81 0.08 5.73
CA GLY A 59 11.09 0.79 5.66
C GLY A 59 10.98 2.30 5.88
N VAL A 60 9.78 2.85 6.05
CA VAL A 60 9.56 4.24 6.43
C VAL A 60 9.12 4.28 7.90
N PHE A 61 9.73 5.19 8.68
CA PHE A 61 9.48 5.33 10.11
C PHE A 61 9.15 6.77 10.46
N LEU A 62 8.56 6.94 11.63
CA LEU A 62 7.98 8.20 12.10
C LEU A 62 8.53 8.56 13.48
N ALA A 63 8.88 9.83 13.69
CA ALA A 63 9.34 10.33 14.98
C ALA A 63 9.07 11.83 15.15
N GLY A 64 8.89 12.25 16.40
CA GLY A 64 8.81 13.66 16.78
C GLY A 64 7.50 14.33 16.37
N LEU A 65 7.55 15.65 16.17
CA LEU A 65 6.35 16.47 15.91
C LEU A 65 5.68 16.19 14.56
N ALA A 66 6.36 15.49 13.65
CA ALA A 66 5.76 15.04 12.39
C ALA A 66 4.53 14.13 12.61
N HIS A 67 4.50 13.40 13.73
CA HIS A 67 3.40 12.50 14.10
C HIS A 67 2.27 13.20 14.86
N SER A 68 2.61 14.10 15.79
CA SER A 68 1.65 14.87 16.59
C SER A 68 2.38 15.82 17.55
N PRO A 69 1.69 16.83 18.12
CA PRO A 69 2.21 17.61 19.24
C PRO A 69 2.54 16.68 20.43
N LYS A 70 3.75 16.80 20.97
CA LYS A 70 4.24 15.97 22.09
C LYS A 70 5.37 16.62 22.84
N PHE A 71 5.66 16.09 24.03
CA PHE A 71 6.77 16.55 24.84
C PHE A 71 8.11 16.00 24.33
N ILE A 72 9.19 16.63 24.80
CA ILE A 72 10.55 16.34 24.35
C ILE A 72 10.98 14.90 24.67
N ASP A 73 10.60 14.40 25.84
CA ASP A 73 10.84 13.04 26.31
C ASP A 73 10.12 12.01 25.43
N GLU A 74 8.89 12.29 25.00
CA GLU A 74 8.16 11.45 24.04
C GLU A 74 8.82 11.47 22.66
N ALA A 75 9.26 12.64 22.19
CA ALA A 75 9.97 12.77 20.92
C ALA A 75 11.31 11.99 20.93
N ILE A 76 12.06 12.05 22.03
CA ILE A 76 13.29 11.27 22.22
C ILE A 76 12.99 9.78 22.24
N ALA A 77 11.93 9.35 22.95
CA ALA A 77 11.51 7.95 22.99
C ALA A 77 11.14 7.43 21.59
N GLN A 78 10.35 8.19 20.83
CA GLN A 78 10.00 7.86 19.45
C GLN A 78 11.22 7.82 18.53
N ALA A 79 12.15 8.77 18.64
CA ALA A 79 13.37 8.77 17.84
C ALA A 79 14.22 7.52 18.07
N ARG A 80 14.37 7.11 19.35
CA ARG A 80 15.06 5.85 19.71
C ARG A 80 14.34 4.63 19.16
N ALA A 81 13.01 4.61 19.25
CA ALA A 81 12.20 3.51 18.71
C ALA A 81 12.31 3.42 17.18
N ALA A 82 12.18 4.54 16.47
CA ALA A 82 12.34 4.60 15.01
C ALA A 82 13.75 4.15 14.57
N ALA A 83 14.80 4.61 15.26
CA ALA A 83 16.18 4.18 15.00
C ALA A 83 16.35 2.68 15.25
N GLY A 84 15.81 2.16 16.35
CA GLY A 84 15.84 0.72 16.65
C GLY A 84 15.13 -0.10 15.57
N ARG A 85 13.95 0.34 15.11
CA ARG A 85 13.21 -0.35 14.04
C ARG A 85 13.95 -0.29 12.71
N ALA A 86 14.52 0.86 12.33
CA ALA A 86 15.37 0.96 11.15
C ALA A 86 16.58 0.02 11.24
N ALA A 87 17.24 -0.04 12.40
CA ALA A 87 18.38 -0.94 12.62
C ALA A 87 18.00 -2.42 12.44
N THR A 88 16.78 -2.85 12.81
CA THR A 88 16.35 -4.26 12.59
C THR A 88 16.26 -4.65 11.12
N ILE A 89 16.02 -3.69 10.22
CA ILE A 89 16.03 -3.90 8.77
C ILE A 89 17.47 -3.90 8.27
N LEU A 90 18.25 -2.87 8.65
CA LEU A 90 19.64 -2.68 8.20
C LEU A 90 20.60 -3.78 8.68
N ALA A 91 20.31 -4.41 9.82
CA ALA A 91 21.14 -5.48 10.37
C ALA A 91 20.95 -6.83 9.66
N ARG A 92 19.97 -6.95 8.75
CA ARG A 92 19.71 -8.19 8.02
C ARG A 92 20.49 -8.21 6.71
N GLU A 93 21.12 -9.33 6.42
CA GLU A 93 21.79 -9.56 5.12
C GLU A 93 20.77 -9.71 3.97
N TYR A 94 19.60 -10.27 4.28
CA TYR A 94 18.51 -10.49 3.33
C TYR A 94 17.17 -10.05 3.91
N LEU A 95 16.29 -9.52 3.05
CA LEU A 95 14.93 -9.14 3.40
C LEU A 95 13.94 -10.09 2.74
N THR A 96 12.99 -10.59 3.54
CA THR A 96 11.83 -11.34 3.06
C THR A 96 10.72 -10.36 2.70
N THR A 97 10.34 -10.32 1.43
CA THR A 97 9.20 -9.53 0.94
C THR A 97 7.94 -10.38 0.87
N SER A 98 6.77 -9.74 0.71
CA SER A 98 5.52 -10.44 0.43
C SER A 98 5.66 -11.35 -0.79
N GLY A 99 5.14 -12.58 -0.69
CA GLY A 99 5.06 -13.53 -1.80
C GLY A 99 3.90 -13.26 -2.76
N ILE A 100 3.05 -12.28 -2.45
CA ILE A 100 1.91 -11.84 -3.27
C ILE A 100 2.45 -10.96 -4.41
N THR A 101 3.14 -11.58 -5.36
CA THR A 101 3.76 -10.90 -6.51
C THR A 101 3.02 -11.24 -7.80
N ALA A 102 2.93 -10.29 -8.71
CA ALA A 102 2.37 -10.53 -10.03
C ALA A 102 3.33 -11.38 -10.89
N ARG A 103 2.77 -12.28 -11.70
CA ARG A 103 3.49 -13.16 -12.64
C ARG A 103 2.85 -13.08 -14.01
N VAL A 104 3.68 -13.07 -15.05
CA VAL A 104 3.23 -12.95 -16.43
C VAL A 104 3.32 -14.31 -17.12
N ASN A 105 2.24 -14.72 -17.78
CA ASN A 105 2.22 -15.81 -18.74
C ASN A 105 2.71 -15.29 -20.10
N GLU A 106 3.95 -15.65 -20.43
CA GLU A 106 4.65 -15.20 -21.65
C GLU A 106 3.95 -15.64 -22.95
N MET A 107 3.20 -16.76 -22.91
CA MET A 107 2.47 -17.27 -24.07
C MET A 107 1.27 -16.38 -24.40
N LEU A 108 0.56 -15.89 -23.38
CA LEU A 108 -0.64 -15.05 -23.54
C LEU A 108 -0.31 -13.56 -23.69
N CYS A 109 0.87 -13.12 -23.22
CA CYS A 109 1.25 -11.72 -23.25
C CYS A 109 1.33 -11.17 -24.69
N ILE A 110 0.68 -10.04 -24.96
CA ILE A 110 0.70 -9.37 -26.29
C ILE A 110 1.59 -8.12 -26.33
N SER A 111 2.40 -7.89 -25.29
CA SER A 111 3.32 -6.73 -25.19
C SER A 111 2.68 -5.36 -25.38
N CYS A 112 1.43 -5.15 -24.96
CA CYS A 112 0.76 -3.85 -25.11
C CYS A 112 1.31 -2.74 -24.21
N GLY A 113 2.07 -3.07 -23.17
CA GLY A 113 2.72 -2.10 -22.28
C GLY A 113 1.81 -1.45 -21.22
N LEU A 114 0.50 -1.68 -21.23
CA LEU A 114 -0.43 -1.04 -20.28
C LEU A 114 -0.09 -1.38 -18.82
N CYS A 115 0.37 -2.61 -18.56
CA CYS A 115 0.83 -3.05 -17.23
C CYS A 115 2.03 -2.24 -16.69
N VAL A 116 2.88 -1.71 -17.58
CA VAL A 116 4.01 -0.84 -17.21
C VAL A 116 3.49 0.52 -16.77
N GLN A 117 2.53 1.09 -17.51
CA GLN A 117 1.97 2.41 -17.23
C GLN A 117 1.18 2.45 -15.92
N VAL A 118 0.40 1.40 -15.62
CA VAL A 118 -0.45 1.38 -14.42
C VAL A 118 0.29 1.04 -13.14
N CYS A 119 1.54 0.57 -13.20
CA CYS A 119 2.27 0.13 -12.03
C CYS A 119 2.87 1.32 -11.26
N PRO A 120 2.37 1.67 -10.05
CA PRO A 120 2.84 2.85 -9.32
C PRO A 120 4.24 2.66 -8.71
N TYR A 121 4.77 1.42 -8.75
CA TYR A 121 6.08 1.05 -8.21
C TYR A 121 7.12 0.79 -9.30
N SER A 122 6.76 1.00 -10.58
CA SER A 122 7.63 0.70 -11.73
C SER A 122 8.22 -0.73 -11.70
N ALA A 123 7.46 -1.68 -11.17
CA ALA A 123 7.87 -3.07 -11.01
C ALA A 123 7.77 -3.87 -12.32
N VAL A 124 7.11 -3.35 -13.35
CA VAL A 124 6.86 -4.05 -14.61
C VAL A 124 7.68 -3.39 -15.72
N SER A 125 8.35 -4.20 -16.54
CA SER A 125 9.11 -3.75 -17.72
C SER A 125 8.82 -4.65 -18.92
N LEU A 126 9.14 -4.19 -20.13
CA LEU A 126 9.06 -5.01 -21.34
C LEU A 126 10.47 -5.49 -21.69
N VAL A 127 10.63 -6.81 -21.84
CA VAL A 127 11.92 -7.45 -22.12
C VAL A 127 11.78 -8.41 -23.30
N GLU A 128 12.83 -8.54 -24.10
CA GLU A 128 12.87 -9.51 -25.18
C GLU A 128 13.19 -10.89 -24.62
N LYS A 129 12.34 -11.87 -24.90
CA LYS A 129 12.55 -13.27 -24.52
C LYS A 129 12.28 -14.20 -25.68
N LYS A 130 12.92 -15.37 -25.64
CA LYS A 130 12.67 -16.44 -26.60
C LYS A 130 11.45 -17.24 -26.15
N VAL A 131 10.30 -16.97 -26.74
CA VAL A 131 9.02 -17.64 -26.46
C VAL A 131 8.63 -18.46 -27.68
N MET A 132 8.38 -19.76 -27.49
CA MET A 132 8.02 -20.68 -28.58
C MET A 132 9.02 -20.67 -29.77
N GLY A 133 10.32 -20.52 -29.48
CA GLY A 133 11.37 -20.53 -30.51
C GLY A 133 11.63 -19.19 -31.20
N HIS A 134 10.79 -18.18 -31.00
CA HIS A 134 10.95 -16.84 -31.58
C HIS A 134 11.28 -15.80 -30.50
N VAL A 135 12.02 -14.76 -30.87
CA VAL A 135 12.23 -13.60 -29.99
C VAL A 135 10.96 -12.77 -30.01
N LYS A 136 10.38 -12.55 -28.83
CA LYS A 136 9.15 -11.80 -28.61
C LYS A 136 9.34 -10.87 -27.42
N LEU A 137 8.83 -9.66 -27.53
CA LEU A 137 8.75 -8.74 -26.41
C LEU A 137 7.66 -9.22 -25.45
N VAL A 138 7.97 -9.33 -24.15
CA VAL A 138 7.02 -9.75 -23.12
C VAL A 138 7.16 -8.89 -21.88
N ALA A 139 6.08 -8.76 -21.11
CA ALA A 139 6.14 -8.10 -19.82
C ALA A 139 6.85 -8.99 -18.80
N GLU A 140 7.73 -8.39 -18.00
CA GLU A 140 8.41 -9.02 -16.88
C GLU A 140 8.20 -8.19 -15.62
N VAL A 141 7.88 -8.87 -14.52
CA VAL A 141 7.67 -8.24 -13.22
C VAL A 141 8.91 -8.49 -12.36
N ASN A 142 9.49 -7.43 -11.83
CA ASN A 142 10.48 -7.51 -10.77
C ASN A 142 9.77 -7.82 -9.44
N PRO A 143 9.96 -9.02 -8.86
CA PRO A 143 9.25 -9.44 -7.67
C PRO A 143 9.63 -8.62 -6.42
N VAL A 144 10.81 -7.99 -6.40
CA VAL A 144 11.30 -7.18 -5.28
C VAL A 144 10.57 -5.83 -5.22
N LEU A 145 10.28 -5.24 -6.38
CA LEU A 145 9.55 -3.96 -6.48
C LEU A 145 8.03 -4.15 -6.41
N CYS A 146 7.53 -5.34 -6.74
CA CYS A 146 6.11 -5.62 -6.77
C CYS A 146 5.52 -5.62 -5.34
N LYS A 147 4.59 -4.70 -5.07
CA LYS A 147 3.86 -4.64 -3.79
C LYS A 147 2.52 -5.39 -3.80
N GLY A 148 2.24 -6.14 -4.87
CA GLY A 148 1.09 -7.04 -4.92
C GLY A 148 -0.29 -6.37 -5.02
N CYS A 149 -0.39 -5.12 -5.50
CA CYS A 149 -1.67 -4.40 -5.53
C CYS A 149 -2.68 -4.90 -6.60
N GLY A 150 -2.25 -5.73 -7.56
CA GLY A 150 -3.14 -6.29 -8.58
C GLY A 150 -3.55 -5.35 -9.73
N ALA A 151 -3.09 -4.09 -9.76
CA ALA A 151 -3.46 -3.14 -10.82
C ALA A 151 -3.13 -3.63 -12.24
N CYS A 152 -1.96 -4.28 -12.42
CA CYS A 152 -1.57 -4.86 -13.69
C CYS A 152 -2.42 -6.06 -14.10
N THR A 153 -2.89 -6.87 -13.13
CA THR A 153 -3.77 -8.02 -13.36
C THR A 153 -5.13 -7.54 -13.86
N ALA A 154 -5.75 -6.57 -13.18
CA ALA A 154 -7.05 -6.03 -13.57
C ALA A 154 -7.05 -5.34 -14.96
N THR A 155 -5.92 -4.76 -15.38
CA THR A 155 -5.82 -4.07 -16.68
C THR A 155 -5.45 -5.01 -17.84
N CYS A 156 -4.96 -6.22 -17.54
CA CYS A 156 -4.40 -7.11 -18.55
C CYS A 156 -5.49 -7.77 -19.40
N ARG A 157 -5.79 -7.16 -20.55
CA ARG A 157 -6.82 -7.66 -21.49
C ARG A 157 -6.68 -9.11 -21.97
N PRO A 158 -5.48 -9.64 -22.31
CA PRO A 158 -5.34 -11.06 -22.67
C PRO A 158 -5.36 -11.99 -21.45
N ASN A 159 -5.59 -11.47 -20.25
CA ASN A 159 -5.51 -12.20 -18.99
C ASN A 159 -4.18 -12.94 -18.77
N ALA A 160 -3.08 -12.32 -19.22
CA ALA A 160 -1.75 -12.88 -19.16
C ALA A 160 -1.03 -12.62 -17.82
N ILE A 161 -1.63 -11.90 -16.86
CA ILE A 161 -0.99 -11.56 -15.59
C ILE A 161 -1.84 -12.09 -14.46
N ASP A 162 -1.23 -12.89 -13.58
CA ASP A 162 -1.85 -13.39 -12.35
C ASP A 162 -1.15 -12.81 -11.13
N LEU A 163 -1.90 -12.63 -10.04
CA LEU A 163 -1.36 -12.25 -8.74
C LEU A 163 -1.29 -13.49 -7.85
N ALA A 164 -0.12 -13.81 -7.29
CA ALA A 164 0.01 -14.99 -6.44
C ALA A 164 -0.93 -14.91 -5.20
N GLY A 165 -1.73 -15.94 -4.98
CA GLY A 165 -2.77 -15.99 -3.92
C GLY A 165 -4.09 -15.28 -4.27
N PHE A 166 -4.14 -14.61 -5.43
CA PHE A 166 -5.32 -13.94 -5.98
C PHE A 166 -5.32 -14.09 -7.51
N THR A 167 -5.06 -15.30 -7.99
CA THR A 167 -5.06 -15.58 -9.43
C THR A 167 -6.45 -15.36 -10.01
N ASN A 168 -6.53 -15.09 -11.32
CA ASN A 168 -7.83 -14.90 -11.96
C ASN A 168 -8.74 -16.12 -11.79
N ALA A 169 -8.16 -17.33 -11.79
CA ALA A 169 -8.90 -18.56 -11.53
C ALA A 169 -9.43 -18.63 -10.08
N GLU A 170 -8.63 -18.26 -9.08
CA GLU A 170 -9.07 -18.25 -7.67
C GLU A 170 -10.20 -17.23 -7.44
N ILE A 171 -10.09 -16.03 -8.02
CA ILE A 171 -11.13 -14.99 -7.91
C ILE A 171 -12.43 -15.48 -8.56
N LEU A 172 -12.36 -16.01 -9.79
CA LEU A 172 -13.53 -16.54 -10.49
C LEU A 172 -14.14 -17.72 -9.73
N ASN A 173 -13.32 -18.62 -9.18
CA ASN A 173 -13.83 -19.74 -8.39
C ASN A 173 -14.51 -19.29 -7.09
N ALA A 174 -14.01 -18.24 -6.44
CA ALA A 174 -14.69 -17.65 -5.27
C ALA A 174 -16.06 -17.10 -5.65
N GLU A 175 -16.18 -16.42 -6.81
CA GLU A 175 -17.46 -15.94 -7.33
C GLU A 175 -18.41 -17.10 -7.68
N TYR A 176 -17.92 -18.13 -8.38
CA TYR A 176 -18.70 -19.33 -8.70
C TYR A 176 -19.19 -20.04 -7.43
N GLY A 177 -18.38 -20.09 -6.37
CA GLY A 177 -18.77 -20.66 -5.08
C GLY A 177 -19.96 -19.93 -4.46
N LEU A 178 -19.93 -18.60 -4.46
CA LEU A 178 -21.05 -17.78 -3.97
C LEU A 178 -22.33 -17.99 -4.78
N ILE A 179 -22.21 -18.14 -6.10
CA ILE A 179 -23.36 -18.40 -6.98
C ILE A 179 -23.92 -19.80 -6.73
N ALA A 180 -23.06 -20.80 -6.57
CA ALA A 180 -23.46 -22.17 -6.29
C ALA A 180 -24.25 -22.23 -4.97
N GLU A 181 -23.77 -21.56 -3.93
CA GLU A 181 -24.46 -21.46 -2.64
C GLU A 181 -25.82 -20.77 -2.77
N ARG A 182 -25.87 -19.61 -3.44
CA ARG A 182 -27.12 -18.83 -3.63
C ARG A 182 -28.16 -19.58 -4.46
N ARG A 183 -27.73 -20.31 -5.49
CA ARG A 183 -28.62 -21.05 -6.40
C ARG A 183 -28.84 -22.52 -5.97
N LYS A 184 -28.29 -22.94 -4.82
CA LYS A 184 -28.36 -24.31 -4.28
C LYS A 184 -27.90 -25.37 -5.28
N VAL A 185 -26.84 -25.04 -6.01
CA VAL A 185 -26.28 -25.89 -7.05
C VAL A 185 -25.23 -26.80 -6.42
N SER A 186 -25.23 -28.07 -6.82
CA SER A 186 -24.46 -29.12 -6.13
C SER A 186 -22.98 -29.14 -6.51
N SER A 187 -22.59 -28.47 -7.60
CA SER A 187 -21.20 -28.46 -8.09
C SER A 187 -20.77 -27.12 -8.68
N LEU A 188 -19.46 -26.86 -8.64
CA LEU A 188 -18.82 -25.71 -9.28
C LEU A 188 -18.98 -25.74 -10.81
N ASP A 189 -19.01 -26.92 -11.43
CA ASP A 189 -19.16 -27.05 -12.88
C ASP A 189 -20.57 -26.66 -13.34
N GLU A 190 -21.57 -27.02 -12.56
CA GLU A 190 -22.96 -26.63 -12.79
C GLU A 190 -23.13 -25.11 -12.56
N ALA A 191 -22.47 -24.52 -11.55
CA ALA A 191 -22.42 -23.08 -11.36
C ALA A 191 -21.71 -22.32 -12.51
N LYS A 192 -20.60 -22.86 -13.03
CA LYS A 192 -19.88 -22.31 -14.20
C LYS A 192 -20.76 -22.35 -15.46
N SER A 193 -21.54 -23.40 -15.65
CA SER A 193 -22.44 -23.54 -16.81
C SER A 193 -23.53 -22.47 -16.84
N LEU A 194 -24.06 -22.10 -15.67
CA LEU A 194 -25.10 -21.08 -15.52
C LEU A 194 -24.64 -19.66 -15.90
N LEU A 195 -23.34 -19.36 -15.76
CA LEU A 195 -22.76 -18.07 -16.14
C LEU A 195 -22.42 -18.00 -17.63
N LYS A 196 -22.01 -19.10 -18.26
CA LYS A 196 -21.81 -19.18 -19.72
C LYS A 196 -23.10 -18.97 -20.52
N MET A 197 -24.27 -19.15 -19.90
CA MET A 197 -25.57 -18.87 -20.52
C MET A 197 -26.02 -17.41 -20.36
N ALA A 198 -25.34 -16.62 -19.51
CA ALA A 198 -25.70 -15.24 -19.20
C ALA A 198 -24.78 -14.18 -19.84
N ALA A 199 -23.72 -14.61 -20.55
CA ALA A 199 -22.78 -13.79 -21.31
C ALA A 199 -22.95 -14.06 -22.81
#